data_AF-A0A7X8WT15-F1
#
_entry.id   AF-A0A7X8WT15-F1
#
_cell.length_a   1.000
_cell.length_b   1.000
_cell.length_c   1.000
_cell.angle_alpha   90.00
_cell.angle_beta   90.00
_cell.angle_gamma   90.00
#
_symmetry.space_group_name_H-M   'P 1'
#
loop_
_entity.id
_entity.type
_entity.pdbx_description
1 polymer ?
#
loop_
_entity_poly.entity_id
_entity_poly.type
_entity_poly.pdbx_seq_one_letter_code
_entity_poly.pdbx_strand_id
1 'polypeptide(L)'
;MTTIIEPTVFTEDPFTEAAIADPYPFLERLRQAGPVSYLEATGTYAIVGYKEVYEVLMDFETYVSSGGLGPRDIREDDAWRPPSILESDPPIHTVMRRALTGVINPGTVRSLREPFTLPAVEIVGELAKLDGFDIVTQLAEKYPIRVFPDAVGLPEEGREHLLPYGNMVFNAFGPENYIYQQAFANGDEHSAAVMKLCARESLDDVGFGSKIWDRVKDGLISEEQAALLVRALLSAGVDTTIFGIGNTLSVLARYPESWRRLRENPTMAKFAIDEALRVESPFQKFHRTVATDTVLGNVHIPAGSKILVFVGAANRDPEKW
;
A
#
# COMPACT_ATOMS: atom_id res chain seq x y z
N MET A 1 -23.76 5.72 -29.39
CA MET A 1 -22.32 5.58 -29.64
C MET A 1 -21.64 6.60 -28.78
N THR A 2 -20.81 6.16 -27.85
CA THR A 2 -20.04 7.08 -27.00
C THR A 2 -18.87 7.61 -27.84
N THR A 3 -18.73 8.92 -27.94
CA THR A 3 -17.68 9.54 -28.75
C THR A 3 -16.34 9.36 -28.05
N ILE A 4 -15.38 8.73 -28.73
CA ILE A 4 -14.00 8.65 -28.26
C ILE A 4 -13.37 10.05 -28.31
N ILE A 5 -12.67 10.42 -27.24
CA ILE A 5 -11.98 11.70 -27.11
C ILE A 5 -10.47 11.47 -26.92
N GLU A 6 -9.68 12.44 -27.37
CA GLU A 6 -8.27 12.51 -27.00
C GLU A 6 -8.14 12.96 -25.54
N PRO A 7 -7.27 12.33 -24.74
CA PRO A 7 -7.06 12.72 -23.35
C PRO A 7 -6.37 14.09 -23.28
N THR A 8 -6.72 14.88 -22.27
CA THR A 8 -5.94 16.08 -21.94
C THR A 8 -4.54 15.67 -21.49
N VAL A 9 -3.52 16.37 -22.01
CA VAL A 9 -2.11 16.09 -21.69
C VAL A 9 -1.60 17.04 -20.61
N PHE A 10 -0.92 16.49 -19.60
CA PHE A 10 -0.23 17.21 -18.54
C PHE A 10 1.27 16.89 -18.58
N THR A 11 2.10 17.89 -18.32
CA THR A 11 3.57 17.77 -18.36
C THR A 11 4.16 17.62 -16.96
N GLU A 12 3.38 17.83 -15.91
CA GLU A 12 3.82 17.75 -14.52
C GLU A 12 4.10 16.32 -14.08
N ASP A 13 5.15 16.16 -13.28
CA ASP A 13 5.55 14.87 -12.71
C ASP A 13 4.93 14.68 -11.30
N PRO A 14 4.02 13.69 -11.13
CA PRO A 14 3.42 13.41 -9.83
C PRO A 14 4.38 12.74 -8.82
N PHE A 15 5.61 12.42 -9.21
CA PHE A 15 6.62 11.77 -8.37
C PHE A 15 7.71 12.73 -7.85
N THR A 16 7.57 14.03 -8.08
CA THR A 16 8.42 15.04 -7.43
C THR A 16 8.10 15.16 -5.94
N GLU A 17 9.09 15.55 -5.13
CA GLU A 17 8.88 15.76 -3.68
C GLU A 17 7.75 16.76 -3.40
N ALA A 18 7.66 17.85 -4.19
CA ALA A 18 6.60 18.84 -4.06
C ALA A 18 5.21 18.26 -4.39
N ALA A 19 5.08 17.47 -5.46
CA ALA A 19 3.83 16.83 -5.82
C ALA A 19 3.41 15.72 -4.83
N ILE A 20 4.38 15.05 -4.19
CA ILE A 20 4.12 14.07 -3.13
C ILE A 20 3.66 14.77 -1.85
N ALA A 21 4.27 15.91 -1.49
CA ALA A 21 3.94 16.65 -0.28
C ALA A 21 2.55 17.32 -0.34
N ASP A 22 2.15 17.83 -1.50
CA ASP A 22 0.80 18.39 -1.73
C ASP A 22 0.24 17.96 -3.10
N PRO A 23 -0.36 16.75 -3.19
CA PRO A 23 -0.87 16.24 -4.45
C PRO A 23 -2.19 16.89 -4.87
N TYR A 24 -2.96 17.44 -3.92
CA TYR A 24 -4.37 17.74 -4.11
C TYR A 24 -4.66 18.80 -5.19
N PRO A 25 -3.89 19.89 -5.32
CA PRO A 25 -4.09 20.85 -6.40
C PRO A 25 -3.92 20.24 -7.79
N PHE A 26 -2.97 19.32 -7.95
CA PHE A 26 -2.77 18.62 -9.22
C PHE A 26 -3.90 17.63 -9.49
N LEU A 27 -4.29 16.83 -8.50
CA LEU A 27 -5.39 15.87 -8.64
C LEU A 27 -6.73 16.56 -8.98
N GLU A 28 -6.96 17.76 -8.46
CA GLU A 28 -8.15 18.56 -8.81
C GLU A 28 -8.14 19.00 -10.29
N ARG A 29 -6.99 19.47 -10.80
CA ARG A 29 -6.87 19.83 -12.21
C ARG A 29 -7.05 18.62 -13.13
N LEU A 30 -6.51 17.47 -12.76
CA LEU A 30 -6.74 16.23 -13.50
C LEU A 30 -8.25 15.90 -13.53
N ARG A 31 -8.94 15.91 -12.39
CA ARG A 31 -10.40 15.65 -12.35
C ARG A 31 -11.21 16.62 -13.20
N GLN A 32 -10.87 17.91 -13.17
CA GLN A 32 -11.54 18.93 -13.98
C GLN A 32 -11.35 18.73 -15.48
N ALA A 33 -10.22 18.12 -15.90
CA ALA A 33 -9.95 17.79 -17.29
C ALA A 33 -10.70 16.52 -17.77
N GLY A 34 -11.23 15.72 -16.83
CA GLY A 34 -11.94 14.47 -17.07
C GLY A 34 -11.39 13.32 -16.23
N PRO A 35 -12.04 12.14 -16.29
CA PRO A 35 -11.64 10.99 -15.47
C PRO A 35 -10.33 10.33 -15.92
N VAL A 36 -9.94 10.55 -17.18
CA VAL A 36 -8.74 10.01 -17.82
C VAL A 36 -7.96 11.14 -18.50
N SER A 37 -6.67 11.25 -18.19
CA SER A 37 -5.73 12.20 -18.80
C SER A 37 -4.43 11.48 -19.18
N TYR A 38 -3.53 12.12 -19.91
CA TYR A 38 -2.20 11.59 -20.22
C TYR A 38 -1.11 12.40 -19.53
N LEU A 39 -0.14 11.73 -18.91
CA LEU A 39 1.00 12.34 -18.23
C LEU A 39 2.26 12.15 -19.08
N GLU A 40 2.76 13.22 -19.67
CA GLU A 40 3.96 13.17 -20.51
C GLU A 40 5.21 12.80 -19.70
N ALA A 41 5.34 13.33 -18.47
CA ALA A 41 6.50 13.09 -17.61
C ALA A 41 6.73 11.61 -17.27
N THR A 42 5.65 10.81 -17.20
CA THR A 42 5.71 9.37 -16.88
C THR A 42 5.39 8.49 -18.08
N GLY A 43 4.91 9.05 -19.19
CA GLY A 43 4.45 8.31 -20.36
C GLY A 43 3.22 7.45 -20.10
N THR A 44 2.37 7.81 -19.11
CA THR A 44 1.25 6.98 -18.64
C THR A 44 -0.09 7.70 -18.67
N TYR A 45 -1.19 6.96 -18.77
CA TYR A 45 -2.52 7.52 -18.57
C TYR A 45 -2.82 7.68 -17.08
N ALA A 46 -3.26 8.85 -16.65
CA ALA A 46 -3.73 9.12 -15.30
C ALA A 46 -5.23 8.83 -15.17
N ILE A 47 -5.60 7.95 -14.24
CA ILE A 47 -6.98 7.61 -13.93
C ILE A 47 -7.34 8.21 -12.57
N VAL A 48 -8.27 9.18 -12.55
CA VAL A 48 -8.58 9.98 -11.35
C VAL A 48 -10.05 9.96 -10.96
N GLY A 49 -10.96 9.62 -11.87
CA GLY A 49 -12.40 9.51 -11.59
C GLY A 49 -12.71 8.26 -10.76
N TYR A 50 -13.66 8.36 -9.82
CA TYR A 50 -13.99 7.25 -8.93
C TYR A 50 -14.51 6.02 -9.69
N LYS A 51 -15.37 6.23 -10.69
CA LYS A 51 -15.97 5.14 -11.47
C LYS A 51 -14.90 4.41 -12.29
N GLU A 52 -14.00 5.15 -12.92
CA GLU A 52 -12.93 4.62 -13.77
C GLU A 52 -11.86 3.93 -12.94
N VAL A 53 -11.48 4.51 -11.79
CA VAL A 53 -10.61 3.82 -10.82
C VAL A 53 -11.28 2.52 -10.36
N TYR A 54 -12.57 2.55 -9.99
CA TYR A 54 -13.28 1.34 -9.57
C TYR A 54 -13.32 0.26 -10.67
N GLU A 55 -13.60 0.65 -11.92
CA GLU A 55 -13.56 -0.25 -13.08
C GLU A 55 -12.19 -0.91 -13.23
N VAL A 56 -11.12 -0.11 -13.21
CA VAL A 56 -9.73 -0.61 -13.30
C VAL A 56 -9.39 -1.60 -12.18
N LEU A 57 -9.89 -1.37 -10.96
CA LEU A 57 -9.63 -2.27 -9.83
C LEU A 57 -10.43 -3.56 -9.88
N MET A 58 -11.56 -3.58 -10.59
CA MET A 58 -12.45 -4.73 -10.67
C MET A 58 -12.20 -5.60 -11.91
N ASP A 59 -11.64 -5.04 -12.97
CA ASP A 59 -11.31 -5.75 -14.21
C ASP A 59 -9.81 -6.11 -14.28
N PHE A 60 -9.44 -7.19 -13.58
CA PHE A 60 -8.07 -7.69 -13.57
C PHE A 60 -7.65 -8.37 -14.90
N GLU A 61 -8.59 -8.67 -15.80
CA GLU A 61 -8.27 -9.30 -17.09
C GLU A 61 -7.76 -8.24 -18.07
N THR A 62 -8.38 -7.06 -18.09
CA THR A 62 -7.92 -5.92 -18.89
C THR A 62 -6.76 -5.18 -18.22
N TYR A 63 -6.83 -4.96 -16.90
CA TYR A 63 -5.86 -4.16 -16.15
C TYR A 63 -5.03 -5.04 -15.22
N VAL A 64 -4.02 -5.68 -15.80
CA VAL A 64 -3.20 -6.70 -15.14
C VAL A 64 -2.19 -6.10 -14.15
N SER A 65 -1.86 -6.87 -13.12
CA SER A 65 -0.84 -6.54 -12.11
C SER A 65 0.49 -7.25 -12.36
N SER A 66 0.52 -8.31 -13.18
CA SER A 66 1.76 -9.03 -13.54
C SER A 66 2.81 -8.19 -14.26
N GLY A 67 2.39 -7.08 -14.90
CA GLY A 67 3.31 -6.07 -15.44
C GLY A 67 3.91 -5.13 -14.40
N GLY A 68 3.68 -5.37 -13.10
CA GLY A 68 4.21 -4.59 -12.00
C GLY A 68 3.44 -3.31 -11.68
N LEU A 69 3.58 -2.84 -10.43
CA LEU A 69 2.89 -1.66 -9.90
C LEU A 69 3.67 -0.35 -10.11
N GLY A 70 4.87 -0.43 -10.67
CA GLY A 70 5.70 0.71 -11.07
C GLY A 70 5.50 1.12 -12.53
N PRO A 71 6.20 2.18 -12.98
CA PRO A 71 6.12 2.67 -14.36
C PRO A 71 6.79 1.74 -15.39
N ARG A 72 7.66 0.83 -14.96
CA ARG A 72 8.25 -0.22 -15.82
C ARG A 72 7.39 -1.46 -15.90
N ASP A 73 7.54 -2.23 -16.98
CA ASP A 73 6.96 -3.56 -17.10
C ASP A 73 7.97 -4.63 -16.67
N ILE A 74 7.76 -5.22 -15.50
CA ILE A 74 8.68 -6.21 -14.91
C ILE A 74 8.70 -7.56 -15.65
N ARG A 75 7.87 -7.73 -16.69
CA ARG A 75 7.89 -8.90 -17.58
C ARG A 75 8.91 -8.74 -18.69
N GLU A 76 9.33 -7.51 -18.97
CA GLU A 76 10.29 -7.13 -20.01
C GLU A 76 11.63 -6.72 -19.41
N ASP A 77 11.61 -6.05 -18.25
CA ASP A 77 12.79 -5.57 -17.54
C ASP A 77 13.20 -6.48 -16.37
N ASP A 78 14.50 -6.49 -16.04
CA ASP A 78 15.01 -7.16 -14.85
C ASP A 78 14.48 -6.49 -13.58
N ALA A 79 13.57 -7.18 -12.88
CA ALA A 79 13.06 -6.71 -11.60
C ALA A 79 14.14 -6.81 -10.51
N TRP A 80 14.19 -5.81 -9.62
CA TRP A 80 15.12 -5.80 -8.47
C TRP A 80 14.84 -6.92 -7.45
N ARG A 81 13.67 -7.57 -7.52
CA ARG A 81 13.29 -8.75 -6.73
C ARG A 81 12.28 -9.61 -7.49
N PRO A 82 12.11 -10.89 -7.10
CA PRO A 82 11.02 -11.71 -7.62
C PRO A 82 9.64 -11.07 -7.39
N PRO A 83 8.68 -11.20 -8.32
CA PRO A 83 7.32 -10.72 -8.15
C PRO A 83 6.65 -11.26 -6.88
N SER A 84 5.87 -10.41 -6.22
CA SER A 84 5.06 -10.77 -5.04
C SER A 84 3.64 -11.13 -5.46
N ILE A 85 2.80 -11.47 -4.48
CA ILE A 85 1.35 -11.58 -4.68
C ILE A 85 0.72 -10.31 -5.29
N LEU A 86 1.27 -9.12 -5.01
CA LEU A 86 0.77 -7.85 -5.57
C LEU A 86 1.04 -7.74 -7.07
N GLU A 87 2.12 -8.37 -7.56
CA GLU A 87 2.54 -8.36 -8.97
C GLU A 87 2.15 -9.68 -9.66
N SER A 88 1.01 -10.27 -9.28
CA SER A 88 0.52 -11.52 -9.84
C SER A 88 -0.96 -11.41 -10.18
N ASP A 89 -1.37 -12.10 -11.23
CA ASP A 89 -2.78 -12.22 -11.65
C ASP A 89 -3.30 -13.65 -11.44
N PRO A 90 -4.62 -13.88 -11.46
CA PRO A 90 -5.17 -15.23 -11.50
C PRO A 90 -4.58 -16.07 -12.66
N PRO A 91 -4.36 -17.38 -12.47
CA PRO A 91 -4.72 -18.19 -11.30
C PRO A 91 -3.67 -18.16 -10.16
N ILE A 92 -2.45 -17.66 -10.40
CA ILE A 92 -1.36 -17.70 -9.42
C ILE A 92 -1.73 -16.85 -8.19
N HIS A 93 -2.22 -15.63 -8.42
CA HIS A 93 -2.73 -14.75 -7.37
C HIS A 93 -3.80 -15.44 -6.53
N THR A 94 -4.74 -16.15 -7.16
CA THR A 94 -5.87 -16.81 -6.47
C THR A 94 -5.38 -17.82 -5.44
N VAL A 95 -4.37 -18.62 -5.80
CA VAL A 95 -3.80 -19.64 -4.90
C VAL A 95 -3.09 -18.98 -3.73
N MET A 96 -2.20 -18.02 -4.00
CA MET A 96 -1.45 -17.30 -2.96
C MET A 96 -2.39 -16.49 -2.04
N ARG A 97 -3.41 -15.83 -2.60
CA ARG A 97 -4.42 -15.07 -1.85
C ARG A 97 -5.24 -15.98 -0.95
N ARG A 98 -5.61 -17.18 -1.42
CA ARG A 98 -6.32 -18.18 -0.60
C ARG A 98 -5.48 -18.62 0.59
N ALA A 99 -4.18 -18.86 0.40
CA ALA A 99 -3.28 -19.18 1.51
C ALA A 99 -3.21 -18.03 2.53
N LEU A 100 -3.00 -16.79 2.06
CA LEU A 100 -2.88 -15.61 2.92
C LEU A 100 -4.17 -15.31 3.71
N THR A 101 -5.32 -15.33 3.05
CA THR A 101 -6.63 -15.08 3.68
C THR A 101 -7.03 -16.16 4.68
N GLY A 102 -6.54 -17.39 4.52
CA GLY A 102 -6.68 -18.45 5.52
C GLY A 102 -5.95 -18.12 6.84
N VAL A 103 -4.86 -17.35 6.78
CA VAL A 103 -4.06 -16.94 7.94
C VAL A 103 -4.62 -15.66 8.55
N ILE A 104 -4.76 -14.60 7.74
CA ILE A 104 -5.28 -13.29 8.17
C ILE A 104 -6.80 -13.27 7.96
N ASN A 105 -7.49 -14.03 8.82
CA ASN A 105 -8.94 -14.12 8.84
C ASN A 105 -9.53 -13.40 10.08
N PRO A 106 -10.85 -13.13 10.12
CA PRO A 106 -11.46 -12.43 11.25
C PRO A 106 -11.24 -13.10 12.62
N GLY A 107 -11.12 -14.43 12.68
CA GLY A 107 -10.83 -15.16 13.91
C GLY A 107 -9.41 -14.85 14.42
N THR A 108 -8.42 -14.98 13.56
CA THR A 108 -7.02 -14.66 13.87
C THR A 108 -6.85 -13.18 14.28
N VAL A 109 -7.51 -12.27 13.56
CA VAL A 109 -7.43 -10.83 13.88
C VAL A 109 -8.08 -10.54 15.24
N ARG A 110 -9.18 -11.23 15.59
CA ARG A 110 -9.78 -11.08 16.93
C ARG A 110 -8.85 -11.56 18.05
N SER A 111 -8.09 -12.64 17.85
CA SER A 111 -7.13 -13.11 18.86
C SER A 111 -5.98 -12.15 19.10
N LEU A 112 -5.67 -11.26 18.14
CA LEU A 112 -4.65 -10.22 18.31
C LEU A 112 -5.12 -9.03 19.15
N ARG A 113 -6.42 -8.91 19.46
CA ARG A 113 -6.97 -7.73 20.13
C ARG A 113 -6.23 -7.41 21.42
N GLU A 114 -6.05 -8.38 22.30
CA GLU A 114 -5.39 -8.16 23.59
C GLU A 114 -3.88 -7.87 23.43
N PRO A 115 -3.09 -8.67 22.69
CA PRO A 115 -1.69 -8.36 22.39
C PRO A 115 -1.46 -7.00 21.73
N PHE A 116 -2.42 -6.49 20.96
CA PHE A 116 -2.32 -5.18 20.32
C PHE A 116 -2.82 -4.03 21.20
N THR A 117 -3.70 -4.30 22.16
CA THR A 117 -4.26 -3.26 23.04
C THR A 117 -3.27 -2.87 24.12
N LEU A 118 -2.56 -3.82 24.74
CA LEU A 118 -1.63 -3.52 25.83
C LEU A 118 -0.51 -2.54 25.39
N PRO A 119 0.21 -2.76 24.28
CA PRO A 119 1.23 -1.82 23.82
C PRO A 119 0.67 -0.45 23.46
N ALA A 120 -0.55 -0.37 22.92
CA ALA A 120 -1.20 0.90 22.62
C ALA A 120 -1.47 1.71 23.91
N VAL A 121 -2.02 1.06 24.94
CA VAL A 121 -2.30 1.67 26.24
C VAL A 121 -1.03 2.14 26.92
N GLU A 122 0.03 1.34 26.90
CA GLU A 122 1.33 1.70 27.49
C GLU A 122 1.96 2.91 26.80
N ILE A 123 2.05 2.90 25.47
CA ILE A 123 2.64 4.00 24.71
C ILE A 123 1.85 5.29 24.97
N VAL A 124 0.52 5.25 24.83
CA VAL A 124 -0.33 6.44 25.07
C VAL A 124 -0.25 6.89 26.53
N GLY A 125 -0.15 5.96 27.49
CA GLY A 125 -0.01 6.26 28.90
C GLY A 125 1.28 7.00 29.25
N GLU A 126 2.40 6.67 28.60
CA GLU A 126 3.66 7.41 28.76
C GLU A 126 3.61 8.78 28.07
N LEU A 127 3.06 8.85 26.85
CA LEU A 127 2.94 10.11 26.11
C LEU A 127 2.03 11.13 26.81
N ALA A 128 0.98 10.67 27.50
CA ALA A 128 0.07 11.52 28.26
C ALA A 128 0.72 12.24 29.46
N LYS A 129 1.92 11.84 29.87
CA LYS A 129 2.70 12.50 30.94
C LYS A 129 3.58 13.64 30.43
N LEU A 130 3.68 13.82 29.12
CA LEU A 130 4.52 14.83 28.48
C LEU A 130 3.69 16.08 28.15
N ASP A 131 4.33 17.24 28.16
CA ASP A 131 3.70 18.51 27.74
C ASP A 131 3.53 18.62 26.21
N GLY A 132 4.23 17.75 25.46
CA GLY A 132 4.16 17.66 24.01
C GLY A 132 5.03 16.51 23.50
N PHE A 133 4.70 15.99 22.32
CA PHE A 133 5.43 14.91 21.68
C PHE A 133 5.20 14.94 20.16
N ASP A 134 6.13 14.32 19.44
CA ASP A 134 5.98 14.06 18.00
C ASP A 134 5.16 12.78 17.78
N ILE A 135 4.00 12.93 17.16
CA ILE A 135 3.07 11.83 16.88
C ILE A 135 3.71 10.79 15.96
N VAL A 136 4.58 11.18 15.02
CA VAL A 136 5.17 10.25 14.06
C VAL A 136 6.19 9.37 14.78
N THR A 137 7.27 9.99 15.27
CA THR A 137 8.42 9.28 15.83
C THR A 137 8.14 8.67 17.20
N GLN A 138 7.19 9.21 17.98
CA GLN A 138 6.91 8.72 19.33
C GLN A 138 5.64 7.86 19.45
N LEU A 139 4.79 7.78 18.42
CA LEU A 139 3.60 6.93 18.44
C LEU A 139 3.42 6.12 17.15
N ALA A 140 3.30 6.79 16.01
CA ALA A 140 2.92 6.16 14.75
C ALA A 140 3.94 5.12 14.30
N GLU A 141 5.24 5.39 14.43
CA GLU A 141 6.32 4.41 14.15
C GLU A 141 6.44 3.36 15.25
N LYS A 142 6.42 3.80 16.52
CA LYS A 142 6.67 2.92 17.66
C LYS A 142 5.64 1.81 17.81
N TYR A 143 4.36 2.12 17.59
CA TYR A 143 3.30 1.15 17.85
C TYR A 143 3.33 -0.04 16.88
N PRO A 144 3.32 0.14 15.54
CA PRO A 144 3.39 -0.96 14.59
C PRO A 144 4.66 -1.81 14.72
N ILE A 145 5.83 -1.18 14.90
CA ILE A 145 7.12 -1.90 15.07
C ILE A 145 7.10 -2.77 16.34
N ARG A 146 6.34 -2.36 17.37
CA ARG A 146 6.23 -3.12 18.61
C ARG A 146 5.29 -4.33 18.51
N VAL A 147 4.26 -4.29 17.67
CA VAL A 147 3.20 -5.33 17.66
C VAL A 147 3.23 -6.21 16.41
N PHE A 148 3.59 -5.66 15.26
CA PHE A 148 3.47 -6.36 13.99
C PHE A 148 4.54 -7.46 13.80
N PRO A 149 5.84 -7.22 14.08
CA PRO A 149 6.85 -8.27 14.00
C PRO A 149 6.52 -9.48 14.89
N ASP A 150 6.00 -9.25 16.10
CA ASP A 150 5.56 -10.31 17.01
C ASP A 150 4.36 -11.09 16.43
N ALA A 151 3.38 -10.39 15.83
CA ALA A 151 2.24 -11.05 15.19
C ALA A 151 2.63 -11.94 14.00
N VAL A 152 3.68 -11.55 13.26
CA VAL A 152 4.25 -12.35 12.19
C VAL A 152 5.05 -13.54 12.73
N GLY A 153 5.65 -13.40 13.91
CA GLY A 153 6.51 -14.40 14.54
C GLY A 153 7.99 -14.22 14.20
N LEU A 154 8.44 -12.97 14.04
CA LEU A 154 9.83 -12.64 13.70
C LEU A 154 10.73 -12.67 14.95
N PRO A 155 12.03 -12.99 14.80
CA PRO A 155 13.02 -12.79 15.85
C PRO A 155 13.27 -11.29 16.06
N GLU A 156 13.94 -10.91 17.16
CA GLU A 156 14.29 -9.51 17.42
C GLU A 156 15.36 -8.99 16.44
N GLU A 157 16.38 -9.82 16.15
CA GLU A 157 17.43 -9.52 15.18
C GLU A 157 16.86 -9.42 13.76
N GLY A 158 17.21 -8.36 13.03
CA GLY A 158 16.80 -8.12 11.65
C GLY A 158 15.53 -7.26 11.51
N ARG A 159 14.81 -6.97 12.61
CA ARG A 159 13.63 -6.10 12.58
C ARG A 159 13.95 -4.66 12.15
N GLU A 160 15.19 -4.22 12.38
CA GLU A 160 15.72 -2.92 11.95
C GLU A 160 15.66 -2.72 10.41
N HIS A 161 15.63 -3.81 9.65
CA HIS A 161 15.56 -3.76 8.19
C HIS A 161 14.13 -3.65 7.63
N LEU A 162 13.09 -3.82 8.46
CA LEU A 162 11.70 -3.85 7.98
C LEU A 162 11.27 -2.50 7.39
N LEU A 163 11.55 -1.40 8.09
CA LEU A 163 11.20 -0.06 7.65
C LEU A 163 11.98 0.37 6.39
N PRO A 164 13.33 0.26 6.36
CA PRO A 164 14.09 0.54 5.14
C PRO A 164 13.64 -0.31 3.94
N TYR A 165 13.33 -1.59 4.16
CA TYR A 165 12.86 -2.47 3.09
C TYR A 165 11.46 -2.09 2.58
N GLY A 166 10.52 -1.76 3.47
CA GLY A 166 9.21 -1.21 3.08
C GLY A 166 9.37 0.06 2.24
N ASN A 167 10.22 0.98 2.69
CA ASN A 167 10.55 2.21 1.96
C ASN A 167 11.11 1.93 0.55
N MET A 168 11.98 0.92 0.38
CA MET A 168 12.42 0.49 -0.95
C MET A 168 11.26 -0.02 -1.81
N VAL A 169 10.38 -0.86 -1.24
CA VAL A 169 9.25 -1.45 -1.97
C VAL A 169 8.32 -0.37 -2.51
N PHE A 170 7.91 0.60 -1.69
CA PHE A 170 7.01 1.65 -2.13
C PHE A 170 7.66 2.62 -3.11
N ASN A 171 8.95 2.95 -2.94
CA ASN A 171 9.66 3.79 -3.91
C ASN A 171 9.89 3.08 -5.25
N ALA A 172 9.97 1.74 -5.27
CA ALA A 172 10.02 0.97 -6.52
C ALA A 172 8.71 0.98 -7.32
N PHE A 173 7.60 1.47 -6.75
CA PHE A 173 6.37 1.75 -7.50
C PHE A 173 6.38 3.13 -8.19
N GLY A 174 7.42 3.93 -7.94
CA GLY A 174 7.71 5.18 -8.67
C GLY A 174 8.80 5.00 -9.74
N PRO A 175 9.16 6.09 -10.43
CA PRO A 175 10.29 6.13 -11.35
C PRO A 175 11.63 6.06 -10.60
N GLU A 176 12.72 5.71 -11.29
CA GLU A 176 14.09 5.70 -10.74
C GLU A 176 14.68 7.11 -10.58
N ASN A 177 14.01 7.94 -9.79
CA ASN A 177 14.42 9.31 -9.47
C ASN A 177 15.34 9.36 -8.23
N TYR A 178 15.63 10.56 -7.75
CA TYR A 178 16.46 10.76 -6.55
C TYR A 178 15.91 10.04 -5.30
N ILE A 179 14.58 10.02 -5.10
CA ILE A 179 13.94 9.37 -3.94
C ILE A 179 14.15 7.85 -4.00
N TYR A 180 13.98 7.25 -5.18
CA TYR A 180 14.29 5.85 -5.42
C TYR A 180 15.76 5.54 -5.09
N GLN A 181 16.70 6.34 -5.60
CA GLN A 181 18.12 6.13 -5.38
C GLN A 181 18.51 6.21 -3.89
N GLN A 182 17.90 7.12 -3.13
CA GLN A 182 18.10 7.20 -1.68
C GLN A 182 17.59 5.95 -0.97
N ALA A 183 16.39 5.46 -1.33
CA ALA A 183 15.82 4.26 -0.73
C ALA A 183 16.66 3.00 -1.01
N PHE A 184 17.28 2.91 -2.18
CA PHE A 184 18.08 1.75 -2.62
C PHE A 184 19.56 1.80 -2.24
N ALA A 185 20.04 2.86 -1.57
CA ALA A 185 21.46 3.02 -1.25
C ALA A 185 22.09 1.82 -0.52
N ASN A 186 21.34 1.17 0.37
CA ASN A 186 21.72 -0.08 1.07
C ASN A 186 20.77 -1.25 0.71
N GLY A 187 20.26 -1.26 -0.52
CA GLY A 187 19.17 -2.14 -0.90
C GLY A 187 19.47 -3.63 -0.81
N ASP A 188 20.70 -4.04 -1.16
CA ASP A 188 21.11 -5.45 -1.13
C ASP A 188 21.13 -6.00 0.30
N GLU A 189 21.62 -5.21 1.26
CA GLU A 189 21.67 -5.57 2.67
C GLU A 189 20.26 -5.79 3.23
N HIS A 190 19.38 -4.80 3.05
CA HIS A 190 18.01 -4.87 3.54
C HIS A 190 17.22 -6.00 2.87
N SER A 191 17.42 -6.21 1.57
CA SER A 191 16.77 -7.30 0.83
C SER A 191 17.23 -8.68 1.32
N ALA A 192 18.54 -8.87 1.50
CA ALA A 192 19.09 -10.13 2.01
C ALA A 192 18.59 -10.43 3.44
N ALA A 193 18.59 -9.42 4.31
CA ALA A 193 18.11 -9.57 5.67
C ALA A 193 16.61 -9.93 5.73
N VAL A 194 15.76 -9.23 4.98
CA VAL A 194 14.32 -9.52 4.95
C VAL A 194 14.03 -10.88 4.33
N MET A 195 14.74 -11.28 3.26
CA MET A 195 14.57 -12.61 2.69
C MET A 195 14.97 -13.73 3.66
N LYS A 196 16.01 -13.54 4.47
CA LYS A 196 16.38 -14.47 5.54
C LYS A 196 15.26 -14.62 6.57
N LEU A 197 14.58 -13.53 6.93
CA LEU A 197 13.43 -13.56 7.86
C LEU A 197 12.20 -14.29 7.29
N CYS A 198 12.12 -14.48 5.96
CA CYS A 198 11.00 -15.16 5.33
C CYS A 198 11.08 -16.69 5.39
N ALA A 199 12.26 -17.25 5.69
CA ALA A 199 12.49 -18.68 5.78
C ALA A 199 11.78 -19.30 7.00
N ARG A 200 11.37 -20.57 6.90
CA ARG A 200 10.58 -21.22 7.97
C ARG A 200 11.34 -21.26 9.30
N GLU A 201 12.64 -21.53 9.25
CA GLU A 201 13.53 -21.65 10.40
C GLU A 201 13.74 -20.34 11.16
N SER A 202 13.48 -19.20 10.51
CA SER A 202 13.57 -17.88 11.14
C SER A 202 12.32 -17.51 11.92
N LEU A 203 11.21 -18.21 11.71
CA LEU A 203 9.89 -17.86 12.23
C LEU A 203 9.54 -18.73 13.44
N ASP A 204 8.75 -18.17 14.35
CA ASP A 204 8.17 -18.93 15.47
C ASP A 204 7.15 -19.98 14.99
N ASP A 205 6.49 -20.65 15.94
CA ASP A 205 5.52 -21.72 15.66
C ASP A 205 4.06 -21.25 15.58
N VAL A 206 3.76 -19.97 15.87
CA VAL A 206 2.38 -19.52 16.13
C VAL A 206 1.96 -18.28 15.32
N GLY A 207 2.92 -17.47 14.91
CA GLY A 207 2.75 -16.24 14.16
C GLY A 207 2.25 -16.47 12.74
N PHE A 208 1.95 -15.37 12.06
CA PHE A 208 1.43 -15.42 10.69
C PHE A 208 2.40 -16.11 9.73
N GLY A 209 3.70 -15.91 9.90
CA GLY A 209 4.71 -16.56 9.07
C GLY A 209 4.62 -18.08 9.15
N SER A 210 4.59 -18.63 10.37
CA SER A 210 4.44 -20.08 10.58
C SER A 210 3.16 -20.63 9.94
N LYS A 211 2.04 -19.94 10.15
CA LYS A 211 0.73 -20.34 9.60
C LYS A 211 0.69 -20.29 8.07
N ILE A 212 1.43 -19.38 7.44
CA ILE A 212 1.62 -19.36 5.98
C ILE A 212 2.40 -20.61 5.56
N TRP A 213 3.51 -20.91 6.24
CA TRP A 213 4.32 -22.10 5.95
C TRP A 213 3.58 -23.42 6.17
N ASP A 214 2.62 -23.50 7.09
CA ASP A 214 1.76 -24.68 7.23
C ASP A 214 0.94 -24.97 5.96
N ARG A 215 0.64 -23.96 5.13
CA ARG A 215 -0.05 -24.16 3.83
C ARG A 215 0.81 -24.92 2.82
N VAL A 216 2.13 -24.99 3.01
CA VAL A 216 3.01 -25.86 2.22
C VAL A 216 2.74 -27.32 2.55
N LYS A 217 2.59 -27.66 3.84
CA LYS A 217 2.29 -29.02 4.30
C LYS A 217 0.95 -29.52 3.77
N ASP A 218 -0.01 -28.60 3.64
CA ASP A 218 -1.33 -28.86 3.06
C ASP A 218 -1.30 -29.01 1.52
N GLY A 219 -0.14 -28.80 0.88
CA GLY A 219 0.04 -28.85 -0.58
C GLY A 219 -0.60 -27.68 -1.32
N LEU A 220 -0.99 -26.61 -0.62
CA LEU A 220 -1.69 -25.47 -1.21
C LEU A 220 -0.73 -24.51 -1.95
N ILE A 221 0.47 -24.31 -1.42
CA ILE A 221 1.50 -23.43 -1.98
C ILE A 221 2.88 -24.12 -1.89
N SER A 222 3.82 -23.69 -2.74
CA SER A 222 5.22 -24.11 -2.63
C SER A 222 5.95 -23.39 -1.48
N GLU A 223 7.14 -23.89 -1.12
CA GLU A 223 8.03 -23.22 -0.17
C GLU A 223 8.43 -21.81 -0.63
N GLU A 224 8.71 -21.66 -1.93
CA GLU A 224 9.00 -20.36 -2.53
C GLU A 224 7.81 -19.39 -2.39
N GLN A 225 6.59 -19.85 -2.67
CA GLN A 225 5.38 -19.04 -2.50
C GLN A 225 5.13 -18.68 -1.03
N ALA A 226 5.44 -19.57 -0.09
CA ALA A 226 5.36 -19.28 1.34
C ALA A 226 6.33 -18.15 1.73
N ALA A 227 7.59 -18.24 1.32
CA ALA A 227 8.58 -17.20 1.57
C ALA A 227 8.16 -15.85 0.95
N LEU A 228 7.63 -15.84 -0.28
CA LEU A 228 7.14 -14.63 -0.94
C LEU A 228 5.91 -14.02 -0.26
N LEU A 229 5.02 -14.86 0.31
CA LEU A 229 3.88 -14.40 1.08
C LEU A 229 4.29 -13.80 2.43
N VAL A 230 5.27 -14.40 3.12
CA VAL A 230 5.84 -13.80 4.33
C VAL A 230 6.49 -12.45 3.99
N ARG A 231 7.29 -12.39 2.92
CA ARG A 231 7.89 -11.14 2.44
C ARG A 231 6.84 -10.08 2.16
N ALA A 232 5.71 -10.43 1.55
CA ALA A 232 4.63 -9.48 1.29
C ALA A 232 4.04 -8.86 2.58
N LEU A 233 3.98 -9.63 3.67
CA LEU A 233 3.61 -9.08 4.98
C LEU A 233 4.66 -8.10 5.50
N LEU A 234 5.94 -8.42 5.35
CA LEU A 234 7.04 -7.58 5.80
C LEU A 234 7.17 -6.29 4.97
N SER A 235 6.84 -6.35 3.68
CA SER A 235 6.83 -5.20 2.78
C SER A 235 5.72 -4.20 3.07
N ALA A 236 4.49 -4.68 3.28
CA ALA A 236 3.31 -3.80 3.31
C ALA A 236 2.69 -3.62 4.71
N GLY A 237 3.14 -4.39 5.71
CA GLY A 237 2.47 -4.49 7.01
C GLY A 237 2.94 -3.50 8.08
N VAL A 238 3.99 -2.71 7.81
CA VAL A 238 4.57 -1.80 8.81
C VAL A 238 4.28 -0.34 8.44
N ASP A 239 4.97 0.21 7.45
CA ASP A 239 4.90 1.62 7.03
C ASP A 239 3.48 2.10 6.67
N THR A 240 2.68 1.31 5.97
CA THR A 240 1.29 1.67 5.64
C THR A 240 0.44 1.94 6.87
N THR A 241 0.67 1.19 7.96
CA THR A 241 -0.05 1.38 9.23
C THR A 241 0.50 2.56 10.03
N ILE A 242 1.81 2.84 9.92
CA ILE A 242 2.43 4.06 10.47
C ILE A 242 1.77 5.27 9.83
N PHE A 243 1.69 5.32 8.50
CA PHE A 243 0.99 6.39 7.78
C PHE A 243 -0.49 6.45 8.15
N GLY A 244 -1.19 5.31 8.26
CA GLY A 244 -2.59 5.27 8.68
C GLY A 244 -2.83 5.91 10.05
N ILE A 245 -1.98 5.58 11.04
CA ILE A 245 -2.07 6.14 12.40
C ILE A 245 -1.74 7.64 12.39
N GLY A 246 -0.63 8.02 11.75
CA GLY A 246 -0.20 9.41 11.64
C GLY A 246 -1.26 10.28 10.94
N ASN A 247 -1.79 9.80 9.81
CA ASN A 247 -2.84 10.48 9.04
C ASN A 247 -4.12 10.63 9.87
N THR A 248 -4.55 9.59 10.59
CA THR A 248 -5.73 9.66 11.46
C THR A 248 -5.59 10.78 12.49
N LEU A 249 -4.46 10.84 13.18
CA LEU A 249 -4.22 11.84 14.21
C LEU A 249 -4.03 13.25 13.61
N SER A 250 -3.35 13.36 12.47
CA SER A 250 -3.21 14.62 11.71
C SER A 250 -4.56 15.17 11.24
N VAL A 251 -5.46 14.31 10.75
CA VAL A 251 -6.83 14.69 10.38
C VAL A 251 -7.59 15.15 11.63
N LEU A 252 -7.61 14.37 12.72
CA LEU A 252 -8.32 14.74 13.95
C LEU A 252 -7.80 16.07 14.54
N ALA A 253 -6.49 16.34 14.45
CA ALA A 253 -5.90 17.60 14.88
C ALA A 253 -6.38 18.81 14.05
N ARG A 254 -6.58 18.64 12.73
CA ARG A 254 -7.11 19.68 11.83
C ARG A 254 -8.61 19.89 11.96
N TYR A 255 -9.35 18.90 12.49
CA TYR A 255 -10.80 18.96 12.68
C TYR A 255 -11.21 18.75 14.15
N PRO A 256 -11.10 19.79 15.01
CA PRO A 256 -11.37 19.68 16.45
C PRO A 256 -12.79 19.21 16.81
N GLU A 257 -13.78 19.45 15.93
CA GLU A 257 -15.15 18.96 16.10
C GLU A 257 -15.22 17.43 16.02
N SER A 258 -14.57 16.85 15.02
CA SER A 258 -14.44 15.39 14.85
C SER A 258 -13.72 14.76 16.04
N TRP A 259 -12.66 15.41 16.54
CA TRP A 259 -11.97 14.96 17.75
C TRP A 259 -12.87 14.96 18.99
N ARG A 260 -13.63 16.04 19.21
CA ARG A 260 -14.58 16.11 20.33
C ARG A 260 -15.64 15.00 20.24
N ARG A 261 -16.21 14.77 19.06
CA ARG A 261 -17.19 13.69 18.83
C ARG A 261 -16.62 12.30 19.10
N LEU A 262 -15.37 12.06 18.71
CA LEU A 262 -14.69 10.80 19.00
C LEU A 262 -14.45 10.62 20.51
N ARG A 263 -14.09 11.69 21.23
CA ARG A 263 -13.93 11.64 22.70
C ARG A 263 -15.24 11.38 23.43
N GLU A 264 -16.33 11.99 22.97
CA GLU A 264 -17.68 11.79 23.52
C GLU A 264 -18.21 10.39 23.21
N ASN A 265 -17.79 9.78 22.10
CA ASN A 265 -18.17 8.43 21.71
C ASN A 265 -16.99 7.61 21.13
N PRO A 266 -16.17 6.97 21.99
CA PRO A 266 -14.99 6.21 21.57
C PRO A 266 -15.28 5.02 20.64
N THR A 267 -16.53 4.52 20.58
CA THR A 267 -16.89 3.45 19.65
C THR A 267 -16.79 3.90 18.18
N MET A 268 -16.65 5.20 17.93
CA MET A 268 -16.44 5.78 16.60
C MET A 268 -14.99 5.67 16.10
N ALA A 269 -14.05 5.15 16.91
CA ALA A 269 -12.63 5.08 16.53
C ALA A 269 -12.39 4.37 15.20
N LYS A 270 -13.10 3.28 14.93
CA LYS A 270 -13.01 2.58 13.64
C LYS A 270 -13.39 3.48 12.46
N PHE A 271 -14.49 4.22 12.58
CA PHE A 271 -14.96 5.11 11.50
C PHE A 271 -14.04 6.32 11.32
N ALA A 272 -13.42 6.82 12.39
CA ALA A 272 -12.42 7.88 12.28
C ALA A 272 -11.18 7.41 11.51
N ILE A 273 -10.73 6.17 11.73
CA ILE A 273 -9.66 5.54 10.96
C ILE A 273 -10.08 5.34 9.50
N ASP A 274 -11.26 4.75 9.26
CA ASP A 274 -11.78 4.49 7.91
C ASP A 274 -11.87 5.81 7.10
N GLU A 275 -12.32 6.90 7.71
CA GLU A 275 -12.41 8.22 7.07
C GLU A 275 -11.03 8.85 6.82
N ALA A 276 -10.09 8.71 7.75
CA ALA A 276 -8.72 9.19 7.54
C ALA A 276 -8.01 8.43 6.42
N LEU A 277 -8.23 7.11 6.32
CA LEU A 277 -7.71 6.29 5.22
C LEU A 277 -8.32 6.71 3.88
N ARG A 278 -9.60 7.10 3.83
CA ARG A 278 -10.20 7.67 2.62
C ARG A 278 -9.55 9.01 2.29
N VAL A 279 -9.58 9.97 3.21
CA VAL A 279 -9.17 11.36 2.96
C VAL A 279 -7.68 11.48 2.65
N GLU A 280 -6.81 10.81 3.38
CA GLU A 280 -5.35 10.91 3.18
C GLU A 280 -4.76 9.79 2.32
N SER A 281 -5.46 8.67 2.12
CA SER A 281 -5.07 7.56 1.23
C SER A 281 -3.56 7.24 1.27
N PRO A 282 -3.04 6.58 2.33
CA PRO A 282 -1.61 6.31 2.50
C PRO A 282 -0.94 5.70 1.27
N PHE A 283 -1.67 4.85 0.54
CA PHE A 283 -1.27 4.37 -0.77
C PHE A 283 -1.96 5.19 -1.87
N GLN A 284 -1.30 6.29 -2.25
CA GLN A 284 -1.88 7.34 -3.11
C GLN A 284 -2.14 6.88 -4.55
N LYS A 285 -1.15 6.20 -5.14
CA LYS A 285 -1.14 5.89 -6.56
C LYS A 285 -0.25 4.69 -6.87
N PHE A 286 -0.61 3.95 -7.91
CA PHE A 286 0.16 2.80 -8.41
C PHE A 286 -0.21 2.51 -9.87
N HIS A 287 0.58 1.68 -10.53
CA HIS A 287 0.34 1.33 -11.92
C HIS A 287 -0.39 0.01 -12.11
N ARG A 288 -1.07 -0.09 -13.26
CA ARG A 288 -1.47 -1.33 -13.92
C ARG A 288 -0.90 -1.34 -15.34
N THR A 289 -0.86 -2.50 -15.96
CA THR A 289 -0.61 -2.63 -17.40
C THR A 289 -1.89 -3.03 -18.11
N VAL A 290 -2.19 -2.40 -19.24
CA VAL A 290 -3.36 -2.72 -20.07
C VAL A 290 -3.03 -3.94 -20.94
N ALA A 291 -3.78 -5.03 -20.81
CA ALA A 291 -3.54 -6.27 -21.54
C ALA A 291 -4.12 -6.25 -22.96
N THR A 292 -5.20 -5.51 -23.17
CA THR A 292 -5.96 -5.44 -24.43
C THR A 292 -6.42 -4.02 -24.69
N ASP A 293 -6.53 -3.62 -25.97
CA ASP A 293 -7.07 -2.31 -26.34
C ASP A 293 -8.44 -2.10 -25.68
N THR A 294 -8.61 -0.97 -25.01
CA THR A 294 -9.81 -0.66 -24.22
C THR A 294 -10.22 0.80 -24.35
N VAL A 295 -11.42 1.12 -23.87
CA VAL A 295 -11.93 2.48 -23.76
C VAL A 295 -12.35 2.71 -22.32
N LEU A 296 -11.71 3.68 -21.66
CA LEU A 296 -11.99 4.05 -20.27
C LEU A 296 -12.27 5.55 -20.22
N GLY A 297 -13.38 5.97 -19.61
CA GLY A 297 -13.75 7.39 -19.54
C GLY A 297 -13.82 8.08 -20.91
N ASN A 298 -14.24 7.34 -21.95
CA ASN A 298 -14.26 7.76 -23.37
C ASN A 298 -12.89 7.97 -24.03
N VAL A 299 -11.79 7.58 -23.37
CA VAL A 299 -10.45 7.62 -23.93
C VAL A 299 -10.05 6.22 -24.38
N HIS A 300 -9.54 6.09 -25.61
CA HIS A 300 -8.95 4.84 -26.08
C HIS A 300 -7.57 4.65 -25.44
N ILE A 301 -7.34 3.49 -24.84
CA ILE A 301 -6.06 3.14 -24.20
C ILE A 301 -5.52 1.88 -24.90
N PRO A 302 -4.37 1.97 -25.60
CA PRO A 302 -3.77 0.83 -26.29
C PRO A 302 -3.28 -0.26 -25.32
N ALA A 303 -3.31 -1.52 -25.76
CA ALA A 303 -2.64 -2.63 -25.10
C ALA A 303 -1.14 -2.34 -24.89
N GLY A 304 -0.59 -2.84 -23.78
CA GLY A 304 0.78 -2.58 -23.33
C GLY A 304 0.96 -1.26 -22.59
N SER A 305 -0.02 -0.35 -22.62
CA SER A 305 0.09 0.93 -21.91
C SER A 305 0.16 0.72 -20.39
N LYS A 306 1.04 1.49 -19.73
CA LYS A 306 0.99 1.68 -18.28
C LYS A 306 -0.05 2.76 -17.96
N ILE A 307 -0.90 2.47 -16.96
CA ILE A 307 -1.86 3.44 -16.43
C ILE A 307 -1.55 3.67 -14.96
N LEU A 308 -1.60 4.93 -14.53
CA LEU A 308 -1.39 5.36 -13.16
C LEU A 308 -2.74 5.63 -12.51
N VAL A 309 -3.10 4.76 -11.57
CA VAL A 309 -4.38 4.78 -10.86
C VAL A 309 -4.22 5.65 -9.60
N PHE A 310 -4.93 6.77 -9.53
CA PHE A 310 -4.88 7.69 -8.38
C PHE A 310 -6.01 7.40 -7.39
N VAL A 311 -5.76 6.47 -6.46
CA VAL A 311 -6.71 6.15 -5.37
C VAL A 311 -7.00 7.37 -4.51
N GLY A 312 -5.99 8.20 -4.22
CA GLY A 312 -6.18 9.44 -3.48
C GLY A 312 -7.10 10.45 -4.18
N ALA A 313 -7.14 10.44 -5.52
CA ALA A 313 -8.07 11.28 -6.28
C ALA A 313 -9.49 10.73 -6.22
N ALA A 314 -9.67 9.42 -6.47
CA ALA A 314 -10.97 8.76 -6.41
C ALA A 314 -11.62 8.84 -5.01
N ASN A 315 -10.82 8.75 -3.95
CA ASN A 315 -11.30 8.88 -2.59
C ASN A 315 -11.72 10.31 -2.21
N ARG A 316 -11.48 11.30 -3.08
CA ARG A 316 -11.89 12.70 -2.92
C ARG A 316 -12.79 13.19 -4.06
N ASP A 317 -13.25 12.30 -4.91
CA ASP A 317 -14.09 12.63 -6.05
C ASP A 317 -15.48 13.14 -5.59
N PRO A 318 -15.85 14.40 -5.88
CA PRO A 318 -17.15 14.96 -5.49
C PRO A 318 -18.34 14.33 -6.23
N GLU A 319 -18.13 13.57 -7.31
CA GLU A 319 -19.22 12.80 -7.92
C GLU A 319 -19.63 11.58 -7.07
N LYS A 320 -18.78 11.18 -6.12
CA LYS A 320 -19.02 10.03 -5.23
C LYS A 320 -19.23 10.43 -3.77
N TRP A 321 -18.48 11.40 -3.26
CA TRP A 321 -18.40 11.77 -1.84
C TRP A 321 -19.01 13.14 -1.56
#